data_AF-A0A1Z4QLT0-F1
#
_entry.id   AF-A0A1Z4QLT0-F1
#
_cell.length_a   1.000
_cell.length_b   1.000
_cell.length_c   1.000
_cell.angle_alpha   90.00
_cell.angle_beta   90.00
_cell.angle_gamma   90.00
#
_symmetry.space_group_name_H-M   'P 1'
#
loop_
_entity.id
_entity.type
_entity.pdbx_description
1 polymer ?
#
loop_
_entity_poly.entity_id
_entity_poly.type
_entity_poly.pdbx_seq_one_letter_code
_entity_poly.pdbx_strand_id
1 'polypeptide(L)' 'MQLICYPLMQQKTRLCMTRIVRRRYSKWGREYQYVPRQDLVQRLATQLGWTEQAVRNQIKQERDWLIKELY' A
#
# COMPACT_ATOMS: atom_id res chain seq x y z
N MET A 1 4.51 -12.36 6.95
CA MET A 1 4.66 -11.01 7.53
C MET A 1 3.36 -10.62 8.19
N GLN A 2 3.38 -9.90 9.33
CA GLN A 2 2.13 -9.46 9.97
C GLN A 2 1.57 -8.24 9.25
N LEU A 3 0.28 -8.30 8.88
CA LEU A 3 -0.44 -7.20 8.23
C LEU A 3 -1.06 -6.28 9.30
N ILE A 4 -0.52 -5.08 9.46
CA ILE A 4 -0.92 -4.10 10.48
C ILE A 4 -1.78 -3.01 9.85
N CYS A 5 -1.32 -2.40 8.75
CA CYS A 5 -2.05 -1.31 8.09
C CYS A 5 -3.18 -1.84 7.20
N TYR A 6 -2.94 -2.88 6.41
CA TYR A 6 -3.88 -3.47 5.45
C TYR A 6 -5.28 -3.79 6.01
N PRO A 7 -5.46 -4.46 7.16
CA PRO A 7 -6.80 -4.75 7.70
C PRO A 7 -7.57 -3.49 8.12
N LEU A 8 -6.87 -2.41 8.46
CA LEU A 8 -7.46 -1.13 8.88
C LEU A 8 -7.86 -0.24 7.68
N MET A 9 -7.58 -0.68 6.44
CA MET A 9 -7.88 0.08 5.24
C MET A 9 -9.29 -0.20 4.71
N GLN A 10 -9.87 0.81 4.05
CA GLN A 10 -11.11 0.66 3.30
C GLN A 10 -10.97 -0.36 2.17
N GLN A 11 -12.08 -0.97 1.77
CA GLN A 11 -12.11 -2.02 0.73
C GLN A 11 -11.46 -1.58 -0.59
N LYS A 12 -11.76 -0.35 -1.07
CA LYS A 12 -11.15 0.20 -2.30
C LYS A 12 -9.62 0.25 -2.22
N THR A 13 -9.08 0.68 -1.08
CA THR A 13 -7.64 0.77 -0.85
C THR A 13 -6.99 -0.61 -0.80
N ARG A 14 -7.64 -1.58 -0.13
CA ARG A 14 -7.18 -2.98 -0.10
C ARG A 14 -7.08 -3.57 -1.51
N LEU A 15 -8.09 -3.33 -2.35
CA LEU A 15 -8.06 -3.71 -3.77
C LEU A 15 -6.91 -3.04 -4.52
N CYS A 16 -6.62 -1.76 -4.25
CA CYS A 16 -5.45 -1.10 -4.85
C CYS A 16 -4.13 -1.71 -4.40
N MET A 17 -4.02 -2.18 -3.14
CA MET A 17 -2.82 -2.83 -2.61
C MET A 17 -2.55 -4.18 -3.29
N THR A 18 -3.57 -4.99 -3.50
CA THR A 18 -3.45 -6.33 -4.12
C THR A 18 -3.49 -6.29 -5.64
N ARG A 19 -3.79 -5.13 -6.25
CA ARG A 19 -3.79 -4.99 -7.70
C ARG A 19 -2.38 -5.16 -8.25
N ILE A 20 -2.16 -6.27 -8.96
CA ILE A 20 -1.05 -6.38 -9.89
C ILE A 20 -1.37 -5.56 -11.12
N VAL A 21 -0.49 -4.61 -11.42
CA VAL A 21 -0.53 -3.92 -12.69
C VAL A 21 0.17 -4.80 -13.70
N ARG A 22 -0.62 -5.59 -14.44
CA ARG A 22 -0.14 -6.53 -15.48
C ARG A 22 0.80 -5.89 -16.51
N ARG A 23 0.66 -4.57 -16.70
CA ARG A 23 1.62 -3.77 -17.45
C ARG A 23 2.65 -3.18 -16.50
N ARG A 24 3.84 -3.79 -16.48
CA ARG A 24 5.01 -3.28 -15.75
C ARG A 24 5.35 -1.84 -16.13
N TYR A 25 5.00 -1.42 -17.34
CA TYR A 25 5.24 -0.09 -17.87
C TYR A 25 3.96 0.50 -18.47
N SER A 26 3.70 1.78 -18.18
CA SER A 26 2.70 2.56 -18.90
C SER A 26 3.07 2.69 -20.39
N LYS A 27 2.15 3.18 -21.23
CA LYS A 27 2.42 3.50 -22.65
C LYS A 27 3.68 4.38 -22.83
N TRP A 28 4.05 5.12 -21.79
CA TRP A 28 5.18 6.04 -21.73
C TRP A 28 6.37 5.52 -20.92
N GLY A 29 6.46 4.21 -20.68
CA GLY A 29 7.59 3.59 -20.00
C GLY A 29 7.64 3.80 -18.47
N ARG A 30 6.67 4.48 -17.87
CA ARG A 30 6.65 4.66 -16.40
C ARG A 30 6.16 3.41 -15.68
N GLU A 31 6.95 2.92 -14.72
CA GLU A 31 6.55 1.85 -13.82
C GLU A 31 5.39 2.31 -12.92
N TYR A 32 4.43 1.43 -12.68
CA TYR A 32 3.35 1.74 -11.76
C TYR A 32 3.85 1.67 -10.32
N GLN A 33 3.85 2.81 -9.64
CA GLN A 33 4.11 2.89 -8.22
C GLN A 33 2.80 3.17 -7.48
N TYR A 34 2.46 2.32 -6.52
CA TYR A 34 1.35 2.61 -5.63
C TYR A 34 1.75 3.69 -4.62
N VAL A 35 0.99 4.77 -4.61
CA VAL A 35 1.17 5.88 -3.68
C VAL A 35 -0.07 5.94 -2.77
N PRO A 36 0.07 5.71 -1.45
CA PRO A 36 -1.05 5.83 -0.53
C PRO A 36 -1.50 7.29 -0.42
N ARG A 37 -2.82 7.52 -0.31
CA ARG A 37 -3.38 8.86 -0.10
C ARG A 37 -2.91 9.45 1.23
N GLN A 38 -2.67 10.76 1.25
CA GLN A 38 -2.18 11.44 2.46
C GLN A 38 -3.14 11.26 3.65
N ASP A 39 -4.45 11.42 3.43
CA ASP A 39 -5.46 11.25 4.49
C ASP A 39 -5.44 9.84 5.11
N LEU A 40 -5.16 8.81 4.30
CA LEU A 40 -5.04 7.44 4.79
C LEU A 40 -3.82 7.31 5.71
N VAL A 41 -2.69 7.86 5.28
CA VAL A 41 -1.43 7.82 6.03
C VAL A 41 -1.60 8.54 7.36
N GLN A 42 -2.19 9.74 7.36
CA GLN A 42 -2.45 10.51 8.57
C GLN A 42 -3.39 9.78 9.53
N ARG A 43 -4.51 9.27 9.03
CA ARG A 43 -5.45 8.50 9.86
C ARG A 43 -4.78 7.29 10.53
N LEU A 44 -3.98 6.53 9.77
CA LEU A 44 -3.27 5.37 10.31
C LEU A 44 -2.16 5.78 11.28
N ALA A 45 -1.44 6.87 10.99
CA ALA A 45 -0.41 7.42 11.86
C ALA A 45 -1.01 7.80 13.23
N THR A 46 -2.13 8.52 13.24
CA THR A 46 -2.85 8.87 14.46
C THR A 46 -3.36 7.63 15.20
N GLN A 47 -3.93 6.65 14.49
CA GLN A 47 -4.50 5.45 15.11
C GLN A 47 -3.44 4.53 15.73
N LEU A 48 -2.26 4.45 15.12
CA LEU A 48 -1.18 3.56 15.56
C LEU A 48 -0.13 4.28 16.44
N GLY A 49 -0.24 5.61 16.59
CA GLY A 49 0.78 6.42 17.27
C GLY A 49 2.12 6.44 16.53
N TRP A 50 2.09 6.31 15.20
CA TRP A 50 3.28 6.21 14.36
C TRP A 50 3.56 7.50 13.60
N THR A 51 4.78 7.64 13.09
CA THR A 51 5.11 8.69 12.13
C THR A 51 4.54 8.35 10.75
N GLU A 52 4.22 9.37 9.95
CA GLU A 52 3.75 9.17 8.57
C GLU A 52 4.73 8.33 7.75
N GLN A 53 6.04 8.52 7.96
CA GLN A 53 7.09 7.78 7.27
C GLN A 53 7.07 6.30 7.65
N ALA A 54 6.89 5.96 8.93
CA ALA A 54 6.77 4.58 9.38
C ALA A 54 5.55 3.90 8.77
N VAL A 55 4.41 4.58 8.73
CA VAL A 55 3.19 4.08 8.07
C VAL A 55 3.43 3.84 6.57
N ARG A 56 4.05 4.78 5.86
CA ARG A 56 4.37 4.61 4.43
C ARG A 56 5.28 3.41 4.18
N ASN A 57 6.30 3.22 5.02
CA ASN A 57 7.21 2.09 4.93
C ASN A 57 6.47 0.76 5.18
N GLN A 58 5.63 0.70 6.21
CA GLN A 58 4.84 -0.48 6.52
C GLN A 58 3.88 -0.82 5.36
N ILE A 59 3.15 0.16 4.83
CA ILE A 59 2.25 -0.03 3.68
C ILE A 59 3.02 -0.58 2.47
N LYS A 60 4.23 -0.08 2.21
CA LYS A 60 5.07 -0.58 1.12
C LYS A 60 5.45 -2.04 1.33
N GLN A 61 5.96 -2.40 2.51
CA GLN A 61 6.35 -3.77 2.81
C GLN A 61 5.15 -4.74 2.77
N GLU A 62 4.00 -4.32 3.30
CA GLU A 62 2.77 -5.11 3.24
C GLU A 62 2.31 -5.31 1.80
N ARG A 63 2.39 -4.28 0.96
CA ARG A 63 2.08 -4.39 -0.47
C ARG A 63 2.99 -5.40 -1.15
N ASP A 64 4.30 -5.29 -0.95
CA ASP A 64 5.28 -6.17 -1.60
C ASP A 64 5.05 -7.63 -1.18
N TRP A 65 4.74 -7.86 0.09
CA TRP A 65 4.35 -9.19 0.58
C TRP A 65 3.04 -9.69 -0.02
N LEU A 66 1.98 -8.87 -0.03
CA LEU A 66 0.67 -9.24 -0.60
C LEU A 66 0.75 -9.58 -2.08
N ILE A 67 1.56 -8.85 -2.86
CA ILE A 67 1.76 -9.12 -4.27
C ILE A 67 2.43 -10.47 -4.47
N LYS A 68 3.46 -10.79 -3.68
CA LYS A 68 4.20 -12.06 -3.74
C LYS A 68 3.38 -13.27 -3.28
N GLU A 69 2.47 -13.09 -2.32
CA GLU A 69 1.63 -14.17 -1.82
C GLU A 69 0.52 -14.55 -2.81
N LEU A 70 0.02 -13.58 -3.58
CA LEU A 70 -1.10 -13.78 -4.51
C LEU A 70 -0.68 -14.30 -5.90
N TYR A 71 0.61 -14.20 -6.27
CA TYR A 71 1.13 -14.52 -7.60
C TYR A 71 2.55 -15.07 -7.53
#